data_AF-A0AB34GLQ9-F1
#
_entry.id   AF-A0AB34GLQ9-F1
#
_cell.length_a   1.000
_cell.length_b   1.000
_cell.length_c   1.000
_cell.angle_alpha   90.00
_cell.angle_beta   90.00
_cell.angle_gamma   90.00
#
_symmetry.space_group_name_H-M   'P 1'
#
loop_
_entity.id
_entity.type
_entity.pdbx_description
1 polymer ?
#
loop_
_entity_poly.entity_id
_entity_poly.type
_entity_poly.pdbx_seq_one_letter_code
_entity_poly.pdbx_strand_id
1 'polypeptide(L)'
;MAAAAVDSAMEVVPALAEEAAPEAAGLSCLVNLPGEVLEYILCSGSLTAADIGRVSSTCRRLRELCQSSGKVWKEQFRVRWPSLMKHYSPTDYVNWLEEYKVRQKAGLEARKIVASFSKRFFSEHVRIC
;
A
#
# COMPACT_ATOMS: atom_id res chain seq x y z
N MET A 1 31.81 -51.19 -17.57
CA MET A 1 30.69 -50.49 -16.92
C MET A 1 31.16 -49.09 -16.57
N ALA A 2 30.33 -48.10 -16.88
CA ALA A 2 30.65 -46.67 -16.95
C ALA A 2 30.86 -46.01 -15.57
N ALA A 3 31.86 -45.12 -15.48
CA ALA A 3 31.87 -43.92 -14.65
C ALA A 3 33.13 -43.10 -14.93
N ALA A 4 32.94 -41.83 -15.33
CA ALA A 4 33.81 -40.65 -15.14
C ALA A 4 33.37 -39.61 -16.19
N ALA A 5 32.37 -38.80 -15.88
CA ALA A 5 32.56 -37.44 -15.36
C ALA A 5 33.32 -36.58 -16.38
N VAL A 6 32.58 -35.94 -17.29
CA VAL A 6 33.11 -34.92 -18.19
C VAL A 6 33.27 -33.64 -17.36
N ASP A 7 34.53 -33.36 -17.03
CA ASP A 7 35.03 -32.08 -16.55
C ASP A 7 34.85 -31.04 -17.67
N SER A 8 34.09 -29.99 -17.40
CA SER A 8 33.98 -28.83 -18.28
C SER A 8 34.22 -27.58 -17.45
N ALA A 9 35.49 -27.31 -17.19
CA ALA A 9 36.00 -26.05 -16.69
C ALA A 9 35.56 -24.91 -17.64
N MET A 10 34.58 -24.12 -17.22
CA MET A 10 34.21 -22.88 -17.88
C MET A 10 34.99 -21.72 -17.26
N GLU A 11 35.56 -20.93 -18.16
CA GLU A 11 36.63 -19.96 -18.00
C GLU A 11 36.46 -18.94 -16.87
N VAL A 12 37.57 -18.70 -16.18
CA VAL A 12 37.80 -17.57 -15.28
C VAL A 12 37.98 -16.32 -16.14
N VAL A 13 36.99 -15.41 -16.10
CA VAL A 13 37.12 -14.05 -16.65
C VAL A 13 37.58 -13.13 -15.50
N PRO A 14 38.74 -12.44 -15.60
CA PRO A 14 39.26 -11.64 -14.51
C PRO A 14 38.60 -10.25 -14.40
N ALA A 15 38.36 -9.87 -13.15
CA ALA A 15 38.38 -8.53 -12.55
C ALA A 15 38.12 -7.31 -13.46
N LEU A 16 36.95 -6.70 -13.28
CA LEU A 16 36.84 -5.25 -13.27
C LEU A 16 36.58 -4.83 -11.82
N ALA A 17 37.61 -4.23 -11.23
CA ALA A 17 37.49 -3.46 -10.02
C ALA A 17 36.49 -2.33 -10.31
N GLU A 18 35.27 -2.48 -9.78
CA GLU A 18 34.32 -1.37 -9.79
C GLU A 18 34.78 -0.40 -8.70
N GLU A 19 35.51 0.59 -9.18
CA GLU A 19 35.95 1.81 -8.52
C GLU A 19 34.97 2.25 -7.41
N ALA A 20 35.52 2.43 -6.20
CA ALA A 20 34.83 3.00 -5.06
C ALA A 20 34.29 4.40 -5.43
N ALA A 21 32.99 4.48 -5.70
CA ALA A 21 32.32 5.77 -5.86
C ALA A 21 32.38 6.54 -4.53
N PRO A 22 32.74 7.83 -4.56
CA PRO A 22 32.94 8.63 -3.36
C PRO A 22 31.58 8.92 -2.70
N GLU A 23 31.53 8.65 -1.39
CA GLU A 23 30.74 9.35 -0.38
C GLU A 23 29.36 9.89 -0.82
N ALA A 24 28.32 9.05 -0.70
CA ALA A 24 26.94 9.54 -0.58
C ALA A 24 26.69 10.15 0.82
N ALA A 25 27.57 11.04 1.27
CA ALA A 25 27.33 11.88 2.44
C ALA A 25 26.36 13.00 2.01
N GLY A 26 25.05 12.72 2.05
CA GLY A 26 24.04 13.76 1.86
C GLY A 26 22.67 13.34 1.34
N LEU A 27 22.48 12.08 0.93
CA LEU A 27 21.15 11.60 0.57
C LEU A 27 20.41 11.20 1.85
N SER A 28 19.59 12.11 2.38
CA SER A 28 18.61 11.83 3.44
C SER A 28 17.61 10.80 2.90
N CYS A 29 17.95 9.53 3.03
CA CYS A 29 17.12 8.45 2.56
C CYS A 29 15.83 8.41 3.38
N LEU A 30 14.67 8.27 2.73
CA LEU A 30 13.36 8.21 3.39
C LEU A 30 13.36 7.16 4.51
N VAL A 31 13.98 6.00 4.26
CA VAL A 31 14.04 4.92 5.26
C VAL A 31 14.96 5.23 6.43
N ASN A 32 15.73 6.32 6.45
CA ASN A 32 16.52 6.72 7.61
C ASN A 32 15.73 7.60 8.59
N LEU A 33 14.55 8.10 8.20
CA LEU A 33 13.70 8.94 9.05
C LEU A 33 13.07 8.13 10.18
N PRO A 34 12.92 8.69 11.40
CA PRO A 34 12.18 8.06 12.49
C PRO A 34 10.78 7.59 12.08
N GLY A 35 10.29 6.53 12.71
CA GLY A 35 9.01 5.90 12.36
C GLY A 35 7.82 6.86 12.48
N GLU A 36 7.86 7.78 13.44
CA GLU A 36 6.86 8.80 13.69
C GLU A 36 6.80 9.84 12.57
N VAL A 37 7.96 10.23 12.04
CA VAL A 37 8.05 11.16 10.90
C VAL A 37 7.52 10.49 9.65
N LEU A 38 7.86 9.22 9.43
CA LEU A 38 7.29 8.43 8.33
C LEU A 38 5.78 8.27 8.47
N GLU A 39 5.29 7.97 9.66
CA GLU A 39 3.85 7.89 9.96
C GLU A 39 3.15 9.22 9.65
N TYR A 40 3.75 10.35 10.04
CA TYR A 40 3.21 11.69 9.73
C TYR A 40 3.14 11.95 8.23
N ILE A 41 4.20 11.63 7.48
CA ILE A 41 4.21 11.75 6.01
C ILE A 41 3.13 10.86 5.38
N LEU A 42 2.98 9.62 5.86
CA LEU A 42 1.99 8.66 5.38
C LEU A 42 0.55 9.07 5.71
N CYS A 43 0.34 9.84 6.78
CA CYS A 43 -0.95 10.43 7.12
C CYS A 43 -1.31 11.65 6.23
N SER A 44 -0.44 12.07 5.30
CA SER A 44 -0.75 13.17 4.41
C SER A 44 -1.99 12.87 3.57
N GLY A 45 -2.94 13.81 3.57
CA GLY A 45 -4.16 13.72 2.75
C GLY A 45 -3.91 13.73 1.24
N SER A 46 -2.69 14.03 0.80
CA SER A 46 -2.29 13.93 -0.61
C SER A 46 -2.02 12.50 -1.07
N LEU A 47 -1.79 11.57 -0.14
CA LEU A 47 -1.54 10.16 -0.44
C LEU A 47 -2.86 9.41 -0.47
N THR A 48 -3.06 8.58 -1.48
CA THR A 48 -4.21 7.67 -1.52
C THR A 48 -3.88 6.31 -0.90
N ALA A 49 -4.90 5.51 -0.57
CA ALA A 49 -4.68 4.14 -0.11
C ALA A 49 -3.92 3.27 -1.12
N ALA A 50 -4.00 3.59 -2.42
CA ALA A 50 -3.20 2.90 -3.44
C ALA A 50 -1.72 3.28 -3.33
N ASP A 51 -1.42 4.55 -3.03
CA ASP A 51 -0.04 5.02 -2.83
C ASP A 51 0.57 4.37 -1.59
N ILE A 52 -0.18 4.28 -0.48
CA ILE A 52 0.28 3.56 0.72
C ILE A 52 0.55 2.09 0.39
N GLY A 53 -0.31 1.45 -0.41
CA GLY A 53 -0.08 0.09 -0.92
C GLY A 53 1.25 -0.03 -1.67
N ARG A 54 1.54 0.91 -2.58
CA ARG A 54 2.82 0.95 -3.30
C ARG A 54 3.99 1.19 -2.36
N VAL A 55 3.90 2.14 -1.44
CA VAL A 55 4.94 2.40 -0.43
C VAL A 55 5.22 1.14 0.39
N SER A 56 4.19 0.40 0.81
CA SER A 56 4.35 -0.86 1.54
C SER A 56 5.03 -1.98 0.74
N SER A 57 5.03 -1.88 -0.59
CA SER A 57 5.72 -2.83 -1.47
C SER A 57 7.20 -2.51 -1.70
N THR A 58 7.67 -1.32 -1.30
CA THR A 58 9.06 -0.89 -1.57
C THR A 58 10.10 -1.61 -0.71
N CYS A 59 9.90 -1.68 0.61
CA CYS A 59 10.84 -2.32 1.52
C CYS A 59 10.15 -2.85 2.79
N ARG A 60 10.85 -3.72 3.53
CA ARG A 60 10.31 -4.36 4.74
C ARG A 60 9.92 -3.35 5.83
N ARG A 61 10.76 -2.35 6.08
CA ARG A 61 10.49 -1.31 7.08
C ARG A 61 9.23 -0.50 6.76
N LEU A 62 9.08 -0.08 5.50
CA LEU A 62 7.89 0.68 5.06
C LEU A 62 6.65 -0.20 5.06
N ARG A 63 6.79 -1.50 4.74
CA ARG A 63 5.72 -2.48 4.90
C ARG A 63 5.23 -2.58 6.34
N GLU A 64 6.16 -2.76 7.29
CA GLU A 64 5.86 -2.87 8.72
C GLU A 64 5.19 -1.60 9.25
N LEU A 65 5.66 -0.42 8.84
CA LEU A 65 5.03 0.85 9.19
C LEU A 65 3.60 0.97 8.63
N CYS A 66 3.40 0.65 7.35
CA CYS A 66 2.08 0.71 6.74
C CYS A 66 1.10 -0.32 7.33
N GLN A 67 1.58 -1.45 7.87
CA GLN A 67 0.72 -2.47 8.46
C GLN A 67 0.42 -2.22 9.94
N SER A 68 1.39 -1.71 10.69
CA SER A 68 1.26 -1.44 12.13
C SER A 68 0.67 -0.07 12.44
N SER A 69 0.78 0.90 11.52
CA SER A 69 0.22 2.23 11.71
C SER A 69 -1.30 2.21 11.56
N GLY A 70 -1.98 1.97 12.68
CA GLY A 70 -3.42 2.16 12.77
C GLY A 70 -3.84 3.61 12.47
N LYS A 71 -2.97 4.61 12.71
CA LYS A 71 -3.27 6.02 12.45
C LYS A 71 -3.38 6.34 10.96
N VAL A 72 -2.45 5.84 10.14
CA VAL A 72 -2.47 6.05 8.68
C VAL A 72 -3.78 5.54 8.08
N TRP A 73 -4.20 4.33 8.45
CA TRP A 73 -5.44 3.76 7.93
C TRP A 73 -6.70 4.39 8.53
N LYS A 74 -6.65 4.84 9.79
CA LYS A 74 -7.72 5.63 10.41
C LYS A 74 -7.93 6.94 9.66
N GLU A 75 -6.85 7.62 9.31
CA GLU A 75 -6.90 8.88 8.57
C GLU A 75 -7.43 8.66 7.16
N GLN A 76 -6.97 7.62 6.46
CA GLN A 76 -7.51 7.26 5.16
C GLN A 76 -8.99 6.90 5.19
N PHE A 77 -9.42 6.22 6.26
CA PHE A 77 -10.81 5.91 6.47
C PHE A 77 -11.63 7.18 6.73
N ARG A 78 -11.12 8.09 7.57
CA ARG A 78 -11.75 9.38 7.88
C ARG A 78 -11.94 10.25 6.63
N VAL A 79 -10.92 10.34 5.79
CA VAL A 79 -10.95 11.12 4.55
C VAL A 79 -11.95 10.51 3.55
N ARG A 80 -11.97 9.19 3.42
CA ARG A 80 -12.83 8.50 2.43
C ARG A 80 -14.29 8.37 2.87
N TRP A 81 -14.54 8.15 4.16
CA TRP A 81 -15.87 7.91 4.74
C TRP A 81 -16.07 8.69 6.05
N PRO A 82 -16.07 10.03 6.02
CA PRO A 82 -16.16 10.86 7.22
C PRO A 82 -17.44 10.59 8.02
N SER A 83 -18.56 10.38 7.34
CA SER A 83 -19.86 10.10 7.98
C SER A 83 -19.89 8.78 8.75
N LEU A 84 -18.97 7.86 8.47
CA LEU A 84 -18.92 6.54 9.10
C LEU A 84 -18.13 6.60 10.43
N MET A 85 -17.31 7.63 10.63
CA MET A 85 -16.52 7.82 11.86
C MET A 85 -17.37 7.94 13.12
N LYS A 86 -18.60 8.45 13.01
CA LYS A 86 -19.54 8.58 14.14
C LYS A 86 -19.93 7.24 14.78
N HIS A 87 -19.69 6.13 14.09
CA HIS A 87 -20.03 4.79 14.58
C HIS A 87 -18.88 4.12 15.33
N TYR A 88 -17.69 4.71 15.36
CA TYR A 88 -16.54 4.14 16.07
C TYR A 88 -16.29 4.94 17.35
N SER A 89 -16.21 4.25 18.48
CA SER A 89 -15.82 4.89 19.74
C SER A 89 -14.32 5.18 19.75
N PRO A 90 -13.87 6.27 20.39
CA PRO A 90 -12.44 6.51 20.65
C PRO A 90 -11.78 5.43 21.51
N THR A 91 -12.55 4.69 22.29
CA THR A 91 -12.07 3.67 23.23
C THR A 91 -11.90 2.29 22.61
N ASP A 92 -12.47 2.08 21.41
CA ASP A 92 -12.49 0.76 20.81
C ASP A 92 -11.15 0.49 20.11
N TYR A 93 -10.59 -0.70 20.36
CA TYR A 93 -9.49 -1.20 19.57
C TYR A 93 -10.01 -1.61 18.18
N VAL A 94 -9.67 -0.82 17.17
CA VAL A 94 -10.07 -1.04 15.78
C VAL A 94 -8.83 -1.26 14.92
N ASN A 95 -8.78 -2.39 14.21
CA ASN A 95 -7.79 -2.59 13.16
C ASN A 95 -8.23 -1.85 11.89
N TRP A 96 -7.80 -0.60 11.77
CA TRP A 96 -8.19 0.30 10.68
C TRP A 96 -7.80 -0.20 9.29
N LEU A 97 -6.72 -0.97 9.16
CA LEU A 97 -6.33 -1.57 7.87
C LEU A 97 -7.36 -2.59 7.41
N GLU A 98 -7.76 -3.50 8.30
CA GLU A 98 -8.77 -4.51 7.98
C GLU A 98 -10.14 -3.88 7.75
N GLU A 99 -10.51 -2.91 8.59
CA GLU A 99 -11.77 -2.18 8.44
C GLU A 99 -11.84 -1.46 7.08
N TYR A 100 -10.74 -0.81 6.67
CA TYR A 100 -10.63 -0.18 5.36
C TYR A 100 -10.81 -1.20 4.22
N LYS A 101 -10.15 -2.36 4.29
CA LYS A 101 -10.26 -3.42 3.28
C LYS A 101 -11.69 -3.94 3.16
N VAL A 102 -12.32 -4.25 4.29
CA VAL A 102 -13.69 -4.75 4.35
C VAL A 102 -14.63 -3.74 3.70
N ARG A 103 -14.52 -2.46 4.08
CA ARG A 103 -15.39 -1.41 3.55
C ARG A 103 -15.16 -1.15 2.06
N GLN A 104 -13.91 -1.17 1.62
CA GLN A 104 -13.55 -1.03 0.21
C GLN A 104 -14.12 -2.19 -0.62
N LYS A 105 -14.03 -3.43 -0.14
CA LYS A 105 -14.62 -4.60 -0.78
C LYS A 105 -16.13 -4.48 -0.88
N ALA A 106 -16.81 -4.13 0.21
CA ALA A 106 -18.25 -3.90 0.21
C ALA A 106 -18.67 -2.82 -0.79
N GLY A 107 -17.91 -1.72 -0.90
CA GLY A 107 -18.16 -0.67 -1.89
C GLY A 107 -17.93 -1.12 -3.34
N LEU A 108 -16.99 -2.03 -3.58
CA LEU A 108 -16.79 -2.64 -4.90
C LEU A 108 -17.97 -3.54 -5.27
N GLU A 109 -18.41 -4.40 -4.36
CA GLU A 109 -19.55 -5.30 -4.59
C GLU A 109 -20.85 -4.51 -4.81
N ALA A 110 -21.12 -3.48 -4.00
CA ALA A 110 -22.27 -2.60 -4.20
C ALA A 110 -22.25 -1.94 -5.60
N ARG A 111 -21.09 -1.46 -6.05
CA ARG A 111 -20.94 -0.89 -7.40
C ARG A 111 -21.17 -1.92 -8.50
N LYS A 112 -20.70 -3.17 -8.32
CA LYS A 112 -20.96 -4.25 -9.27
C LYS A 112 -22.46 -4.55 -9.38
N ILE A 113 -23.16 -4.64 -8.24
CA ILE A 113 -24.62 -4.86 -8.21
C ILE A 113 -25.33 -3.71 -8.91
N VAL A 114 -25.02 -2.47 -8.56
CA VAL A 114 -25.63 -1.28 -9.19
C VAL A 114 -25.35 -1.25 -10.70
N ALA A 115 -24.13 -1.58 -11.13
CA ALA A 115 -23.78 -1.65 -12.55
C ALA A 115 -24.47 -2.81 -13.29
N SER A 116 -24.82 -3.89 -12.58
CA SER A 116 -25.57 -5.02 -13.14
C SER A 116 -27.06 -4.73 -13.33
N PHE A 117 -27.58 -3.66 -12.74
CA PHE A 117 -28.95 -3.23 -13.01
C PHE A 117 -29.07 -2.71 -14.45
N SER A 118 -29.90 -3.37 -15.24
CA SER A 118 -30.13 -3.00 -16.64
C SER A 118 -30.74 -1.61 -16.78
N LYS A 119 -30.47 -0.93 -17.90
CA LYS A 119 -31.03 0.39 -18.28
C LYS A 119 -32.57 0.48 -18.18
N ARG A 120 -33.30 -0.65 -18.16
CA ARG A 120 -34.76 -0.70 -18.04
C ARG A 120 -35.30 -0.21 -16.69
N PHE A 121 -34.49 -0.14 -15.63
CA PHE A 121 -34.94 0.40 -14.33
C PHE A 121 -34.76 1.92 -14.18
N PHE A 122 -34.01 2.56 -15.07
CA PHE A 122 -33.77 4.02 -15.03
C PHE A 122 -34.74 4.82 -15.90
N SER A 123 -35.66 4.18 -16.61
CA SER A 123 -36.54 4.85 -17.58
C SER A 123 -37.86 5.36 -17.00
N GLU A 124 -38.17 5.14 -15.71
CA GLU A 124 -39.49 5.54 -15.19
C GLU A 124 -39.49 6.88 -14.44
N HIS A 125 -38.51 7.26 -13.60
CA HIS A 125 -38.67 8.48 -12.78
C HIS A 125 -37.36 9.19 -12.42
N VAL A 126 -36.94 10.17 -13.23
CA VAL A 126 -36.22 11.37 -12.74
C VAL A 126 -36.72 12.61 -13.51
N ARG A 127 -37.90 13.10 -13.13
CA ARG A 127 -38.20 14.53 -13.14
C ARG A 127 -38.35 14.96 -11.68
N ILE A 128 -37.26 15.27 -10.99
CA ILE A 128 -37.30 16.17 -9.83
C ILE A 128 -36.02 17.00 -9.86
N CYS A 129 -36.23 18.31 -9.75
CA CYS A 129 -35.28 19.41 -9.86
C CYS A 129 -34.29 19.46 -8.69
#